data_AF-M0ND86-F1
#
_entry.id   AF-M0ND86-F1
#
_cell.length_a   1.000
_cell.length_b   1.000
_cell.length_c   1.000
_cell.angle_alpha   90.00
_cell.angle_beta   90.00
_cell.angle_gamma   90.00
#
_symmetry.space_group_name_H-M   'P 1'
#
loop_
_entity.id
_entity.type
_entity.pdbx_description
1 polymer ?
#
loop_
_entity_poly.entity_id
_entity_poly.type
_entity_poly.pdbx_seq_one_letter_code
_entity_poly.pdbx_strand_id
1 'polypeptide(L)'
;MSLTRRIKRLAGITSDETGVESSRERTLRECTVCGKRFDSEATTCPDCGSRISRTKTFVPHALFNMVVVLAATGLHVVRNVLAGDIPKE
;
A
#
# COMPACT_ATOMS: atom_id res chain seq x y z
N MET A 1 17.59 -26.29 0.56
CA MET A 1 16.89 -25.01 0.88
C MET A 1 17.89 -23.87 0.74
N SER A 2 17.66 -22.90 -0.15
CA SER A 2 18.66 -21.85 -0.45
C SER A 2 18.85 -20.89 0.73
N LEU A 3 20.11 -20.47 0.97
CA LEU A 3 20.50 -19.51 2.02
C LEU A 3 19.69 -18.20 1.93
N THR A 4 19.39 -17.78 0.70
CA THR A 4 18.54 -16.64 0.37
C THR A 4 17.13 -16.72 0.96
N ARG A 5 16.53 -17.92 1.08
CA ARG A 5 15.21 -18.11 1.71
C ARG A 5 15.26 -17.91 3.22
N ARG A 6 16.36 -18.30 3.89
CA ARG A 6 16.53 -18.14 5.35
C ARG A 6 16.70 -16.67 5.72
N ILE A 7 17.53 -15.94 4.97
CA ILE A 7 17.74 -14.50 5.18
C ILE A 7 16.44 -13.72 5.01
N LYS A 8 15.65 -14.02 3.97
CA LYS A 8 14.35 -13.38 3.74
C LYS A 8 13.38 -13.60 4.91
N ARG A 9 13.31 -14.83 5.46
CA ARG A 9 12.48 -15.12 6.64
C ARG A 9 12.93 -14.38 7.90
N LEU A 10 14.24 -14.35 8.16
CA LEU A 10 14.82 -13.63 9.31
C LEU A 10 14.56 -12.13 9.24
N ALA A 11 14.58 -11.54 8.04
CA ALA A 11 14.28 -10.13 7.82
C ALA A 11 12.78 -9.79 7.84
N GLY A 12 11.89 -10.75 8.12
CA GLY A 12 10.43 -10.55 8.07
C GLY A 12 9.88 -10.29 6.67
N ILE A 13 10.69 -10.50 5.62
CA ILE A 13 10.30 -10.35 4.21
C ILE A 13 9.78 -11.71 3.74
N THR A 14 8.62 -12.10 4.25
CA THR A 14 7.85 -13.17 3.63
C THR A 14 7.20 -12.60 2.38
N SER A 15 7.26 -13.32 1.25
CA SER A 15 6.41 -13.05 0.07
C SER A 15 4.95 -13.40 0.34
N ASP A 16 4.53 -13.28 1.59
CA ASP A 16 3.13 -13.44 1.96
C ASP A 16 2.43 -12.15 1.58
N GLU A 17 1.25 -12.30 1.03
CA GLU A 17 0.51 -11.26 0.38
C GLU A 17 0.16 -10.18 1.40
N THR A 18 0.86 -9.05 1.38
CA THR A 18 0.48 -7.86 2.16
C THR A 18 -0.75 -7.22 1.51
N GLY A 19 -1.88 -7.90 1.63
CA GLY A 19 -3.21 -7.37 1.39
C GLY A 19 -3.88 -7.15 2.73
N VAL A 20 -4.63 -6.05 2.85
CA VAL A 20 -5.69 -6.00 3.86
C VAL A 20 -6.70 -7.05 3.41
N GLU A 21 -6.69 -8.22 4.04
CA GLU A 21 -7.84 -9.13 4.01
C GLU A 21 -9.00 -8.36 4.65
N SER A 22 -9.76 -7.67 3.81
CA SER A 22 -11.02 -7.05 4.22
C SER A 22 -11.96 -8.19 4.55
N SER A 23 -11.96 -8.62 5.81
CA SER A 23 -12.86 -9.61 6.43
C SER A 23 -14.33 -9.15 6.48
N ARG A 24 -14.77 -8.45 5.44
CA ARG A 24 -16.16 -8.11 5.20
C ARG A 24 -16.43 -8.41 3.75
N GLU A 25 -17.30 -9.40 3.54
CA GLU A 25 -18.08 -9.62 2.33
C GLU A 25 -18.78 -8.30 1.95
N ARG A 26 -18.06 -7.41 1.27
CA ARG A 26 -18.62 -6.22 0.65
C ARG A 26 -19.29 -6.71 -0.62
N THR A 27 -20.54 -7.17 -0.49
CA THR A 27 -21.37 -7.65 -1.60
C THR A 27 -21.68 -6.57 -2.63
N LEU A 28 -21.42 -5.29 -2.31
CA LEU A 28 -21.63 -4.16 -3.22
C LEU A 28 -20.35 -3.36 -3.45
N ARG A 29 -20.04 -3.12 -4.73
CA ARG A 29 -19.01 -2.20 -5.23
C ARG A 29 -19.66 -0.97 -5.85
N GLU A 30 -18.96 0.16 -5.81
CA GLU A 30 -19.36 1.39 -6.50
C GLU A 30 -18.52 1.56 -7.76
N CYS A 31 -19.16 1.83 -8.89
CA CYS A 31 -18.47 2.12 -10.15
C CYS A 31 -17.71 3.45 -10.04
N THR A 32 -16.41 3.45 -10.26
CA THR A 32 -15.60 4.69 -10.27
C THR A 32 -15.84 5.56 -11.49
N VAL A 33 -16.57 5.07 -12.50
CA VAL A 33 -16.89 5.80 -13.75
C VAL A 33 -18.25 6.49 -13.65
N CYS A 34 -19.29 5.78 -13.21
CA CYS A 34 -20.66 6.32 -13.16
C CYS A 34 -21.27 6.40 -11.75
N GLY A 35 -20.58 5.94 -10.71
CA GLY A 35 -21.06 5.98 -9.32
C GLY A 35 -22.14 4.94 -8.97
N LYS A 36 -22.58 4.09 -9.92
CA LYS A 36 -23.60 3.07 -9.61
C LYS A 36 -23.05 2.00 -8.67
N ARG A 37 -23.86 1.61 -7.70
CA ARG A 37 -23.57 0.48 -6.80
C ARG A 37 -24.13 -0.82 -7.38
N PHE A 38 -23.30 -1.85 -7.45
CA PHE A 38 -23.66 -3.15 -8.01
C PHE A 38 -22.85 -4.27 -7.36
N ASP A 39 -23.24 -5.51 -7.63
CA ASP A 39 -22.66 -6.69 -6.99
C ASP A 39 -21.14 -6.79 -7.19
N SER A 40 -20.41 -7.15 -6.13
CA SER A 40 -18.96 -7.21 -6.11
C SER A 40 -18.33 -8.32 -6.95
N GLU A 41 -19.10 -9.34 -7.32
CA GLU A 41 -18.64 -10.43 -8.19
C GLU A 41 -18.63 -10.01 -9.67
N ALA A 42 -19.42 -8.99 -10.05
CA ALA A 42 -19.44 -8.49 -11.42
C ALA A 42 -18.17 -7.69 -11.73
N THR A 43 -17.48 -8.08 -12.80
CA THR A 43 -16.27 -7.38 -13.30
C THR A 43 -16.59 -6.25 -14.27
N THR A 44 -17.86 -6.09 -14.66
CA THR A 44 -18.32 -5.08 -15.61
C THR A 44 -19.54 -4.37 -15.02
N CYS A 45 -19.54 -3.04 -15.06
CA CYS A 45 -20.66 -2.25 -14.57
C CYS A 45 -21.88 -2.44 -15.49
N PRO A 46 -23.07 -2.81 -14.97
CA PRO A 46 -24.27 -3.03 -15.79
C PRO A 46 -24.89 -1.74 -16.34
N ASP A 47 -24.37 -0.58 -15.97
CA ASP A 47 -24.94 0.73 -16.33
C ASP A 47 -24.18 1.41 -17.46
N CYS A 48 -22.86 1.55 -17.28
CA CYS A 48 -21.99 2.23 -18.23
C CYS A 48 -21.06 1.28 -19.00
N GLY A 49 -21.07 -0.02 -18.69
CA GLY A 49 -20.25 -1.02 -19.36
C GLY A 49 -18.75 -0.98 -19.02
N SER A 50 -18.31 -0.14 -18.09
CA SER A 50 -16.90 -0.06 -17.70
C SER A 50 -16.43 -1.37 -17.05
N ARG A 51 -15.28 -1.90 -17.47
CA ARG A 51 -14.62 -3.02 -16.78
C ARG A 51 -13.92 -2.52 -15.51
N ILE A 52 -14.19 -3.19 -14.40
CA ILE A 52 -13.56 -2.93 -13.11
C ILE A 52 -12.55 -4.03 -12.83
N SER A 53 -11.28 -3.73 -13.07
CA SER A 53 -10.16 -4.63 -12.80
C SER A 53 -9.51 -4.24 -11.49
N ARG A 54 -9.41 -5.18 -10.53
CA ARG A 54 -8.62 -4.97 -9.31
C ARG A 54 -7.16 -5.25 -9.62
N THR A 55 -6.46 -4.29 -10.22
CA THR A 55 -5.01 -4.39 -10.39
C THR A 55 -4.39 -4.28 -9.01
N LYS A 56 -3.88 -5.39 -8.48
CA LYS A 56 -3.16 -5.41 -7.20
C LYS A 56 -1.92 -4.54 -7.36
N THR A 57 -1.91 -3.36 -6.74
CA THR A 57 -0.73 -2.50 -6.74
C THR A 57 0.35 -3.18 -5.90
N PHE A 58 1.33 -3.77 -6.56
CA PHE A 58 2.49 -4.36 -5.91
C PHE A 58 3.52 -3.26 -5.65
N VAL A 59 3.71 -2.89 -4.39
CA VAL A 59 4.77 -1.96 -3.99
C VAL A 59 5.98 -2.80 -3.56
N PRO A 60 7.00 -2.96 -4.42
CA PRO A 60 8.18 -3.74 -4.05
C PRO A 60 8.88 -3.08 -2.86
N HIS A 61 9.41 -3.91 -1.95
CA HIS A 61 10.22 -3.45 -0.82
C HIS A 61 9.56 -2.38 0.06
N ALA A 62 8.24 -2.48 0.31
CA ALA A 62 7.48 -1.51 1.09
C ALA A 62 8.16 -1.09 2.41
N LEU A 63 8.70 -2.04 3.18
CA LEU A 63 9.43 -1.76 4.43
C LEU A 63 10.67 -0.88 4.19
N PHE A 64 11.47 -1.20 3.17
CA PHE A 64 12.66 -0.42 2.84
C PHE A 64 12.30 1.02 2.47
N ASN A 65 11.28 1.20 1.61
CA ASN A 65 10.82 2.53 1.22
C ASN A 65 10.35 3.34 2.45
N MET A 66 9.60 2.70 3.35
CA MET A 66 9.17 3.30 4.62
C MET A 66 10.35 3.75 5.49
N VAL A 67 11.33 2.87 5.68
CA VAL A 67 12.53 3.17 6.47
C VAL A 67 13.31 4.33 5.85
N VAL A 68 13.45 4.36 4.52
CA VAL A 68 14.14 5.45 3.81
C VAL A 68 13.43 6.78 4.03
N VAL A 69 12.11 6.83 3.92
CA VAL A 69 11.33 8.06 4.13
C VAL A 69 11.48 8.55 5.57
N LEU A 70 11.35 7.65 6.55
CA LEU A 70 11.52 7.99 7.97
C LEU A 70 12.93 8.48 8.29
N ALA A 71 13.96 7.83 7.73
CA ALA A 71 15.34 8.22 7.93
C ALA A 71 15.64 9.60 7.31
N ALA A 72 15.17 9.86 6.08
CA ALA A 72 15.39 11.13 5.40
C ALA A 72 14.70 12.29 6.13
N THR A 73 13.42 12.11 6.49
CA THR A 73 12.65 13.13 7.23
C THR A 73 13.20 13.33 8.65
N GLY A 74 13.54 12.26 9.35
CA GLY A 74 14.18 12.33 10.66
C GLY A 74 15.54 13.05 10.62
N LEU A 75 16.37 12.77 9.61
CA LEU A 75 17.66 13.45 9.45
C LEU A 75 17.47 14.96 9.21
N HIS A 76 16.46 15.35 8.42
CA HIS A 76 16.13 16.76 8.20
C HIS A 76 15.77 17.46 9.51
N VAL A 77 14.91 16.84 10.32
CA VAL A 77 14.54 17.37 11.65
C VAL A 77 15.77 17.51 12.55
N VAL A 78 16.63 16.49 12.62
CA VAL A 78 17.86 16.54 13.41
C VAL A 78 18.78 17.68 12.96
N ARG A 79 18.96 17.85 11.65
CA ARG A 79 19.77 18.96 11.10
C ARG A 79 19.21 20.32 11.48
N ASN A 80 17.89 20.50 11.37
CA ASN A 80 17.24 21.76 11.73
C ASN A 80 17.40 22.09 13.21
N VAL A 81 17.21 21.10 14.10
CA VAL A 81 17.43 21.26 15.55
C VAL A 81 18.88 21.64 15.83
N LEU A 82 19.85 20.98 15.22
CA LEU A 82 21.28 21.29 15.40
C LEU A 82 21.67 22.66 14.84
N ALA A 83 21.07 23.08 13.73
CA ALA A 83 21.30 24.39 13.14
C ALA A 83 20.60 25.53 13.92
N GLY A 84 19.76 25.21 14.90
CA GLY A 84 18.91 26.19 15.58
C GLY A 84 17.78 26.76 14.69
N ASP A 85 17.60 26.21 13.50
CA ASP A 85 16.57 26.59 12.51
C ASP A 85 15.30 25.79 12.79
N ILE A 86 14.72 26.01 13.96
CA ILE A 86 13.41 25.46 14.31
C ILE A 86 12.40 26.49 13.81
N PRO A 87 11.61 26.19 12.76
CA PRO A 87 10.58 27.11 12.31
C PRO A 87 9.64 27.34 13.48
N LYS A 88 9.58 28.58 13.97
CA LYS A 88 8.56 28.97 14.92
C LYS A 88 7.27 29.08 14.11
N GLU A 89 6.26 28.38 14.59
CA GLU A 89 4.88 28.43 14.11
C GLU A 89 4.37 29.85 13.83
#